data_AF-A0A7S2HEM0-F1
#
_entry.id   AF-A0A7S2HEM0-F1
#
_cell.length_a   1.000
_cell.length_b   1.000
_cell.length_c   1.000
_cell.angle_alpha   90.00
_cell.angle_beta   90.00
_cell.angle_gamma   90.00
#
_symmetry.space_group_name_H-M   'P 1'
#
loop_
_entity.id
_entity.type
_entity.pdbx_description
1 polymer ?
#
loop_
_entity_poly.entity_id
_entity_poly.type
_entity_poly.pdbx_seq_one_letter_code
_entity_poly.pdbx_strand_id
1 'polypeptide(L)'
;NRQERLRALQEEALSSGKKNAVVESLWAELLDKSMPEELHAEILVQNKACATILESKDALVKSLTMQLKMKDEEYVRSLKQQSDDVEELLSRMRRDFAELRQDYEVELDSIEDAFFEERKQLLEANKDQIESMFKDRREAALGCMEAKQKKQDRNQNEIDELIRHDHEEYNKLKIKLEQDIETLEQQLEEMHATYQLNTEKLEYNYRVLTERNSENNSTMTQLKRKQNRLKETLSTLQQRYREMDVRERKKNDELTEDYRRMTKQYNNLQAKFKAAETFDKKRYEDLWGLHESEVSALVDKVLQADYIISTQQLGWQWRAPNLDLLAGGGA
;
A
#
# COMPACT_ATOMS: atom_id res chain seq x y z
N ASN A 1 26.97 -10.26 142.97
CA ASN A 1 26.68 -9.04 143.74
C ASN A 1 27.94 -8.28 144.13
N ARG A 2 28.15 -7.09 143.56
CA ARG A 2 29.28 -6.20 143.91
C ARG A 2 29.16 -5.63 145.32
N GLN A 3 27.93 -5.32 145.73
CA GLN A 3 27.64 -4.74 147.05
C GLN A 3 27.91 -5.71 148.20
N GLU A 4 27.59 -6.99 148.06
CA GLU A 4 27.90 -8.02 149.06
C GLU A 4 29.40 -8.26 149.23
N ARG A 5 30.17 -8.28 148.12
CA ARG A 5 31.64 -8.36 148.17
C ARG A 5 32.25 -7.17 148.90
N LEU A 6 31.73 -5.96 148.65
CA LEU A 6 32.17 -4.75 149.32
C LEU A 6 31.85 -4.76 150.82
N ARG A 7 30.66 -5.27 151.20
CA ARG A 7 30.29 -5.43 152.62
C ARG A 7 31.18 -6.45 153.33
N ALA A 8 31.42 -7.62 152.74
CA ALA A 8 32.29 -8.65 153.31
C ALA A 8 33.74 -8.15 153.49
N LEU A 9 34.26 -7.37 152.53
CA LEU A 9 35.58 -6.73 152.65
C LEU A 9 35.61 -5.65 153.75
N GLN A 10 34.54 -4.87 153.90
CA GLN A 10 34.42 -3.85 154.96
C GLN A 10 34.31 -4.48 156.35
N GLU A 11 33.51 -5.53 156.50
CA GLU A 11 33.35 -6.27 157.76
C GLU A 11 34.65 -6.96 158.18
N GLU A 12 35.35 -7.59 157.24
CA GLU A 12 36.66 -8.20 157.51
C GLU A 12 37.72 -7.13 157.83
N ALA A 13 37.72 -5.99 157.13
CA ALA A 13 38.64 -4.88 157.43
C ALA A 13 38.40 -4.29 158.83
N LEU A 14 37.13 -4.11 159.23
CA LEU A 14 36.77 -3.61 160.56
C LEU A 14 37.08 -4.63 161.67
N SER A 15 36.75 -5.89 161.44
CA SER A 15 36.99 -7.00 162.39
C SER A 15 38.48 -7.29 162.56
N SER A 16 39.22 -7.44 161.46
CA SER A 16 40.66 -7.62 161.47
C SER A 16 41.38 -6.38 162.01
N GLY A 17 40.93 -5.17 161.70
CA GLY A 17 41.52 -3.93 162.21
C GLY A 17 41.45 -3.84 163.74
N LYS A 18 40.28 -4.18 164.34
CA LYS A 18 40.12 -4.24 165.80
C LYS A 18 41.00 -5.31 166.44
N LYS A 19 41.02 -6.52 165.88
CA LYS A 19 41.86 -7.62 166.39
C LYS A 19 43.36 -7.33 166.25
N ASN A 20 43.78 -6.70 165.15
CA ASN A 20 45.16 -6.26 164.94
C ASN A 20 45.56 -5.20 165.96
N ALA A 21 44.71 -4.22 166.27
CA ALA A 21 45.01 -3.20 167.27
C ALA A 21 45.20 -3.80 168.68
N VAL A 22 44.39 -4.80 169.04
CA VAL A 22 44.53 -5.55 170.30
C VAL A 22 45.83 -6.37 170.34
N VAL A 23 46.18 -7.00 169.21
CA VAL A 23 47.47 -7.69 169.08
C VAL A 23 48.62 -6.66 169.23
N GLU A 24 48.55 -5.52 168.54
CA GLU A 24 49.57 -4.48 168.61
C GLU A 24 49.78 -3.92 170.02
N SER A 25 48.72 -3.72 170.80
CA SER A 25 48.85 -3.26 172.20
C SER A 25 49.48 -4.31 173.13
N LEU A 26 49.14 -5.59 172.96
CA LEU A 26 49.68 -6.68 173.78
C LEU A 26 51.17 -6.96 173.51
N TRP A 27 51.69 -6.57 172.33
CA TRP A 27 53.14 -6.59 172.07
C TRP A 27 53.93 -5.62 172.94
N ALA A 28 53.32 -4.48 173.32
CA ALA A 28 53.95 -3.53 174.25
C ALA A 28 54.02 -4.10 175.68
N GLU A 29 53.00 -4.85 176.10
CA GLU A 29 52.93 -5.49 177.44
C GLU A 29 53.90 -6.68 177.57
N LEU A 30 54.19 -7.37 176.47
CA LEU A 30 55.16 -8.46 176.40
C LEU A 30 56.61 -8.01 176.71
N LEU A 31 56.96 -6.74 176.44
CA LEU A 31 58.30 -6.18 176.70
C LEU A 31 58.63 -6.04 178.19
N ASP A 32 57.62 -5.93 179.06
CA ASP A 32 57.78 -5.73 180.51
C ASP A 32 57.93 -7.05 181.31
N LYS A 33 57.92 -8.20 180.62
CA LYS A 33 57.99 -9.52 181.27
C LYS A 33 59.42 -10.01 181.47
N SER A 34 59.79 -10.22 182.73
CA SER A 34 61.14 -10.62 183.13
C SER A 34 61.37 -12.15 183.19
N MET A 35 60.33 -12.97 183.09
CA MET A 35 60.41 -14.43 183.11
C MET A 35 60.28 -15.04 181.70
N PRO A 36 61.32 -15.74 181.19
CA PRO A 36 61.32 -16.29 179.83
C PRO A 36 60.20 -17.28 179.51
N GLU A 37 59.76 -18.08 180.48
CA GLU A 37 58.67 -19.07 180.28
C GLU A 37 57.30 -18.39 180.10
N GLU A 38 57.02 -17.34 180.87
CA GLU A 38 55.78 -16.56 180.77
C GLU A 38 55.75 -15.72 179.47
N LEU A 39 56.90 -15.16 179.09
CA LEU A 39 57.07 -14.48 177.81
C LEU A 39 56.81 -15.42 176.63
N HIS A 40 57.36 -16.63 176.67
CA HIS A 40 57.14 -17.63 175.62
C HIS A 40 55.66 -18.05 175.51
N ALA A 41 54.99 -18.27 176.66
CA ALA A 41 53.57 -18.62 176.69
C ALA A 41 52.69 -17.54 176.06
N GLU A 42 52.95 -16.27 176.35
CA GLU A 42 52.18 -15.17 175.76
C GLU A 42 52.52 -14.91 174.29
N ILE A 43 53.77 -15.09 173.87
CA ILE A 43 54.14 -15.09 172.44
C ILE A 43 53.35 -16.17 171.70
N LEU A 44 53.15 -17.36 172.29
CA LEU A 44 52.34 -18.42 171.68
C LEU A 44 50.86 -18.03 171.59
N VAL A 45 50.31 -17.35 172.60
CA VAL A 45 48.94 -16.82 172.57
C VAL A 45 48.80 -15.76 171.47
N GLN A 46 49.78 -14.87 171.37
CA GLN A 46 49.80 -13.80 170.39
C GLN A 46 49.96 -14.32 168.96
N ASN A 47 50.82 -15.31 168.75
CA ASN A 47 50.97 -16.01 167.48
C ASN A 47 49.67 -16.71 167.08
N LYS A 48 48.92 -17.29 168.03
CA LYS A 48 47.58 -17.86 167.76
C LYS A 48 46.57 -16.79 167.36
N ALA A 49 46.60 -15.62 167.99
CA ALA A 49 45.73 -14.50 167.62
C ALA A 49 46.05 -13.97 166.20
N CYS A 50 47.33 -13.80 165.86
CA CYS A 50 47.78 -13.47 164.51
C CYS A 50 47.36 -14.54 163.49
N ALA A 51 47.54 -15.81 163.81
CA ALA A 51 47.14 -16.93 162.94
C ALA A 51 45.64 -16.91 162.66
N THR A 52 44.81 -16.63 163.66
CA THR A 52 43.35 -16.54 163.50
C THR A 52 42.94 -15.39 162.54
N ILE A 53 43.67 -14.26 162.57
CA ILE A 53 43.42 -13.12 161.66
C ILE A 53 43.88 -13.44 160.23
N LEU A 54 45.01 -14.14 160.10
CA LEU A 54 45.49 -14.61 158.79
C LEU A 54 44.51 -15.62 158.19
N GLU A 55 43.99 -16.56 159.00
CA GLU A 55 42.99 -17.54 158.55
C GLU A 55 41.69 -16.90 158.05
N SER A 56 41.18 -15.83 158.70
CA SER A 56 39.98 -15.14 158.23
C SER A 56 40.21 -14.38 156.91
N LYS A 57 41.36 -13.71 156.77
CA LYS A 57 41.77 -13.09 155.50
C LYS A 57 41.98 -14.10 154.40
N ASP A 58 42.66 -15.21 154.69
CA ASP A 58 42.90 -16.29 153.74
C ASP A 58 41.59 -16.95 153.29
N ALA A 59 40.61 -17.10 154.19
CA ALA A 59 39.28 -17.58 153.85
C ALA A 59 38.54 -16.60 152.92
N LEU A 60 38.60 -15.29 153.20
CA LEU A 60 37.99 -14.28 152.33
C LEU A 60 38.68 -14.24 150.96
N VAL A 61 40.02 -14.26 150.90
CA VAL A 61 40.80 -14.33 149.66
C VAL A 61 40.40 -15.55 148.85
N LYS A 62 40.35 -16.75 149.46
CA LYS A 62 39.91 -17.98 148.78
C LYS A 62 38.51 -17.84 148.19
N SER A 63 37.57 -17.24 148.94
CA SER A 63 36.20 -17.03 148.46
C SER A 63 36.13 -16.09 147.25
N LEU A 64 36.90 -15.00 147.26
CA LEU A 64 36.95 -14.03 146.16
C LEU A 64 37.67 -14.61 144.94
N THR A 65 38.75 -15.36 145.15
CA THR A 65 39.44 -16.08 144.08
C THR A 65 38.53 -17.13 143.44
N MET A 66 37.72 -17.84 144.23
CA MET A 66 36.72 -18.78 143.69
C MET A 66 35.66 -18.06 142.85
N GLN A 67 35.13 -16.94 143.34
CA GLN A 67 34.16 -16.14 142.58
C GLN A 67 34.74 -15.57 141.28
N LEU A 68 36.01 -15.14 141.29
CA LEU A 68 36.71 -14.71 140.08
C LEU A 68 36.83 -15.87 139.09
N LYS A 69 37.29 -17.05 139.53
CA LYS A 69 37.36 -18.25 138.69
C LYS A 69 36.02 -18.60 138.05
N MET A 70 34.93 -18.60 138.82
CA MET A 70 33.60 -18.88 138.27
C MET A 70 33.18 -17.85 137.22
N LYS A 71 33.50 -16.55 137.42
CA LYS A 71 33.19 -15.49 136.46
C LYS A 71 34.05 -15.58 135.21
N ASP A 72 35.32 -15.94 135.35
CA ASP A 72 36.21 -16.21 134.23
C ASP A 72 35.70 -17.41 133.41
N GLU A 73 35.28 -18.50 134.07
CA GLU A 73 34.66 -19.66 133.42
C GLU A 73 33.34 -19.31 132.72
N GLU A 74 32.50 -18.46 133.30
CA GLU A 74 31.30 -17.92 132.64
C GLU A 74 31.66 -17.08 131.41
N TYR A 75 32.67 -16.22 131.52
CA TYR A 75 33.10 -15.36 130.42
C TYR A 75 33.71 -16.17 129.27
N VAL A 76 34.57 -17.16 129.57
CA VAL A 76 35.12 -18.09 128.58
C VAL A 76 34.01 -18.89 127.90
N ARG A 77 33.00 -19.35 128.64
CA ARG A 77 31.82 -19.99 128.05
C ARG A 77 31.04 -19.07 127.12
N SER A 78 30.83 -17.81 127.52
CA SER A 78 30.15 -16.83 126.68
C SER A 78 30.94 -16.49 125.42
N LEU A 79 32.27 -16.36 125.51
CA LEU A 79 33.13 -16.14 124.36
C LEU A 79 33.09 -17.32 123.39
N LYS A 80 33.09 -18.55 123.92
CA LYS A 80 32.95 -19.75 123.10
C LYS A 80 31.61 -19.76 122.38
N GLN A 81 30.51 -19.50 123.09
CA GLN A 81 29.18 -19.40 122.47
C GLN A 81 29.14 -18.33 121.37
N GLN A 82 29.70 -17.14 121.63
CA GLN A 82 29.76 -16.09 120.61
C GLN A 82 30.61 -16.50 119.39
N SER A 83 31.70 -17.24 119.60
CA SER A 83 32.50 -17.78 118.50
C SER A 83 31.67 -18.76 117.67
N ASP A 84 30.97 -19.68 118.32
CA ASP A 84 30.11 -20.68 117.66
C ASP A 84 28.97 -19.99 116.88
N ASP A 85 28.33 -18.97 117.46
CA ASP A 85 27.27 -18.19 116.81
C ASP A 85 27.78 -17.42 115.56
N VAL A 86 28.99 -16.85 115.64
CA VAL A 86 29.62 -16.16 114.50
C VAL A 86 30.01 -17.15 113.40
N GLU A 87 30.53 -18.31 113.75
CA GLU A 87 30.82 -19.38 112.78
C GLU A 87 29.55 -19.86 112.08
N GLU A 88 28.45 -20.03 112.82
CA GLU A 88 27.16 -20.39 112.23
C GLU A 88 26.64 -19.31 111.28
N LEU A 89 26.71 -18.03 111.68
CA LEU A 89 26.32 -16.91 110.81
C LEU A 89 27.15 -16.90 109.52
N LEU A 90 28.47 -17.07 109.61
CA LEU A 90 29.35 -17.12 108.44
C LEU A 90 29.01 -18.31 107.54
N SER A 91 28.68 -19.48 108.12
CA SER A 91 28.25 -20.65 107.35
C SER A 91 26.95 -20.37 106.59
N ARG A 92 25.96 -19.75 107.25
CA ARG A 92 24.69 -19.38 106.61
C ARG A 92 24.91 -18.35 105.51
N MET A 93 25.67 -17.29 105.76
CA MET A 93 26.00 -16.29 104.74
C MET A 93 26.69 -16.90 103.53
N ARG A 94 27.66 -17.82 103.72
CA ARG A 94 28.33 -18.49 102.59
C ARG A 94 27.37 -19.33 101.76
N ARG A 95 26.44 -20.04 102.40
CA ARG A 95 25.41 -20.81 101.72
C ARG A 95 24.48 -19.88 100.92
N ASP A 96 23.98 -18.82 101.55
CA ASP A 96 23.07 -17.87 100.89
C ASP A 96 23.76 -17.19 99.69
N PHE A 97 25.06 -16.88 99.78
CA PHE A 97 25.85 -16.38 98.65
C PHE A 97 26.04 -17.42 97.54
N ALA A 98 26.17 -18.71 97.88
CA ALA A 98 26.30 -19.78 96.89
C ALA A 98 24.97 -20.01 96.16
N GLU A 99 23.86 -20.06 96.90
CA GLU A 99 22.50 -20.17 96.34
C GLU A 99 22.19 -18.98 95.42
N LEU A 100 22.46 -17.74 95.88
CA LEU A 100 22.24 -16.55 95.06
C LEU A 100 23.08 -16.54 93.77
N ARG A 101 24.33 -17.02 93.82
CA ARG A 101 25.16 -17.16 92.61
C ARG A 101 24.57 -18.17 91.64
N GLN A 102 24.11 -19.31 92.15
CA GLN A 102 23.48 -20.34 91.33
C GLN A 102 22.19 -19.81 90.68
N ASP A 103 21.37 -19.07 91.43
CA ASP A 103 20.16 -18.44 90.88
C ASP A 103 20.50 -17.45 89.76
N TYR A 104 21.55 -16.63 89.93
CA TYR A 104 21.99 -15.72 88.86
C TYR A 104 22.51 -16.44 87.61
N GLU A 105 23.20 -17.57 87.77
CA GLU A 105 23.65 -18.38 86.64
C GLU A 105 22.44 -18.95 85.86
N VAL A 106 21.44 -19.47 86.57
CA VAL A 106 20.20 -19.99 85.94
C VAL A 106 19.42 -18.89 85.23
N GLU A 107 19.29 -17.71 85.84
CA GLU A 107 18.60 -16.58 85.21
C GLU A 107 19.36 -16.06 83.97
N LEU A 108 20.70 -16.06 84.00
CA LEU A 108 21.52 -15.73 82.84
C LEU A 108 21.29 -16.72 81.69
N ASP A 109 21.32 -18.02 81.97
CA ASP A 109 21.08 -19.06 80.96
C ASP A 109 19.66 -18.92 80.36
N SER A 110 18.65 -18.66 81.20
CA SER A 110 17.26 -18.42 80.76
C SER A 110 17.14 -17.21 79.83
N ILE A 111 17.83 -16.12 80.15
CA ILE A 111 17.87 -14.90 79.31
C ILE A 111 18.58 -15.20 77.98
N GLU A 112 19.70 -15.91 78.00
CA GLU A 112 20.42 -16.30 76.79
C GLU A 112 19.57 -17.18 75.88
N ASP A 113 18.90 -18.19 76.43
CA ASP A 113 17.98 -19.07 75.69
C ASP A 113 16.83 -18.28 75.04
N ALA A 114 16.25 -17.32 75.77
CA ALA A 114 15.23 -16.44 75.22
C ALA A 114 15.76 -15.59 74.05
N PHE A 115 16.96 -15.02 74.16
CA PHE A 115 17.59 -14.28 73.06
C PHE A 115 17.90 -15.17 71.85
N PHE A 116 18.33 -16.41 72.06
CA PHE A 116 18.57 -17.35 70.97
C PHE A 116 17.29 -17.67 70.21
N GLU A 117 16.18 -17.89 70.94
CA GLU A 117 14.89 -18.18 70.32
C GLU A 117 14.32 -16.97 69.58
N GLU A 118 14.39 -15.76 70.16
CA GLU A 118 14.01 -14.52 69.46
C GLU A 118 14.81 -14.31 68.18
N ARG A 119 16.14 -14.50 68.26
CA ARG A 119 17.02 -14.39 67.09
C ARG A 119 16.66 -15.40 66.02
N LYS A 120 16.36 -16.64 66.40
CA LYS A 120 15.95 -17.70 65.47
C LYS A 120 14.65 -17.32 64.77
N GLN A 121 13.63 -16.88 65.52
CA GLN A 121 12.35 -16.44 64.97
C GLN A 121 12.51 -15.26 64.00
N LEU A 122 13.37 -14.28 64.34
CA LEU A 122 13.68 -13.17 63.44
C LEU A 122 14.36 -13.61 62.15
N LEU A 123 15.30 -14.56 62.23
CA LEU A 123 15.97 -15.11 61.05
C LEU A 123 15.00 -15.89 60.16
N GLU A 124 14.11 -16.69 60.76
CA GLU A 124 13.08 -17.45 60.04
C GLU A 124 12.10 -16.49 59.32
N ALA A 125 11.59 -15.48 60.02
CA ALA A 125 10.70 -14.47 59.45
C ALA A 125 11.35 -13.69 58.29
N ASN A 126 12.62 -13.30 58.44
CA ASN A 126 13.36 -12.62 57.37
C ASN A 126 13.59 -13.55 56.16
N LYS A 127 13.87 -14.83 56.41
CA LYS A 127 14.04 -15.82 55.35
C LYS A 127 12.73 -16.02 54.59
N ASP A 128 11.61 -16.17 55.28
CA ASP A 128 10.28 -16.31 54.66
C ASP A 128 9.91 -15.07 53.84
N GLN A 129 10.19 -13.88 54.34
CA GLN A 129 10.00 -12.64 53.57
C GLN A 129 10.85 -12.62 52.30
N ILE A 130 12.13 -13.00 52.39
CA ILE A 130 13.02 -13.08 51.22
C ILE A 130 12.48 -14.09 50.21
N GLU A 131 12.06 -15.28 50.66
CA GLU A 131 11.50 -16.32 49.80
C GLU A 131 10.21 -15.85 49.10
N SER A 132 9.32 -15.15 49.82
CA SER A 132 8.12 -14.53 49.25
C SER A 132 8.49 -13.50 48.17
N MET A 133 9.41 -12.59 48.45
CA MET A 133 9.85 -11.57 47.48
C MET A 133 10.47 -12.21 46.23
N PHE A 134 11.21 -13.30 46.37
CA PHE A 134 11.73 -14.06 45.24
C PHE A 134 10.65 -14.80 44.44
N LYS A 135 9.57 -15.24 45.10
CA LYS A 135 8.42 -15.84 44.44
C LYS A 135 7.66 -14.78 43.63
N ASP A 136 7.35 -13.64 44.23
CA ASP A 136 6.67 -12.52 43.56
C ASP A 136 7.47 -12.03 42.34
N ARG A 137 8.80 -11.90 42.48
CA ARG A 137 9.68 -11.56 41.36
C ARG A 137 9.63 -12.61 40.25
N ARG A 138 9.59 -13.91 40.58
CA ARG A 138 9.49 -14.99 39.59
C ARG A 138 8.15 -14.94 38.86
N GLU A 139 7.06 -14.74 39.58
CA GLU A 139 5.71 -14.61 38.99
C GLU A 139 5.61 -13.38 38.07
N ALA A 140 6.14 -12.23 38.50
CA ALA A 140 6.19 -11.03 37.67
C ALA A 140 7.05 -11.23 36.40
N ALA A 141 8.19 -11.92 36.53
CA ALA A 141 9.05 -12.24 35.39
C ALA A 141 8.35 -13.17 34.40
N LEU A 142 7.67 -14.21 34.89
CA LEU A 142 6.85 -15.11 34.06
C LEU A 142 5.73 -14.35 33.35
N GLY A 143 4.99 -13.50 34.07
CA GLY A 143 3.94 -12.67 33.48
C GLY A 143 4.46 -11.73 32.39
N CYS A 144 5.64 -11.13 32.57
CA CYS A 144 6.29 -10.31 31.55
C CYS A 144 6.68 -11.13 30.30
N MET A 145 7.24 -12.32 30.50
CA MET A 145 7.60 -13.23 29.41
C MET A 145 6.37 -13.70 28.64
N GLU A 146 5.29 -14.08 29.31
CA GLU A 146 4.03 -14.45 28.67
C GLU A 146 3.41 -13.29 27.90
N ALA A 147 3.42 -12.07 28.46
CA ALA A 147 2.92 -10.89 27.77
C ALA A 147 3.74 -10.57 26.51
N LYS A 148 5.08 -10.71 26.59
CA LYS A 148 5.97 -10.55 25.44
C LYS A 148 5.69 -11.61 24.37
N GLN A 149 5.50 -12.87 24.77
CA GLN A 149 5.19 -13.97 23.85
C GLN A 149 3.84 -13.74 23.15
N LYS A 150 2.79 -13.41 23.90
CA LYS A 150 1.47 -13.06 23.32
C LYS A 150 1.56 -11.90 22.34
N LYS A 151 2.38 -10.87 22.63
CA LYS A 151 2.61 -9.76 21.71
C LYS A 151 3.34 -10.21 20.45
N GLN A 152 4.35 -11.06 20.59
CA GLN A 152 5.08 -11.63 19.45
C GLN A 152 4.16 -12.47 18.57
N ASP A 153 3.33 -13.32 19.15
CA ASP A 153 2.36 -14.16 18.42
C ASP A 153 1.34 -13.29 17.66
N ARG A 154 0.85 -12.21 18.26
CA ARG A 154 -0.03 -11.25 17.58
C ARG A 154 0.66 -10.59 16.39
N ASN A 155 1.86 -10.07 16.59
CA ASN A 155 2.64 -9.45 15.52
C ASN A 155 2.92 -10.45 14.39
N GLN A 156 3.22 -11.71 14.72
CA GLN A 156 3.44 -12.76 13.72
C GLN A 156 2.17 -13.04 12.92
N ASN A 157 1.02 -13.14 13.58
CA ASN A 157 -0.26 -13.33 12.91
C ASN A 157 -0.60 -12.14 11.99
N GLU A 158 -0.35 -10.91 12.43
CA GLU A 158 -0.56 -9.70 11.62
C GLU A 158 0.35 -9.69 10.37
N ILE A 159 1.61 -10.10 10.52
CA ILE A 159 2.54 -10.26 9.38
C ILE A 159 2.03 -11.33 8.41
N ASP A 160 1.61 -12.49 8.91
CA ASP A 160 1.12 -13.58 8.08
C ASP A 160 -0.17 -13.19 7.34
N GLU A 161 -1.05 -12.42 7.98
CA GLU A 161 -2.27 -11.88 7.36
C GLU A 161 -1.93 -10.86 6.26
N LEU A 162 -1.01 -9.94 6.51
CA LEU A 162 -0.53 -8.99 5.51
C LEU A 162 0.09 -9.70 4.31
N ILE A 163 0.94 -10.70 4.54
CA ILE A 163 1.54 -11.51 3.47
C ILE A 163 0.47 -12.21 2.64
N ARG A 164 -0.55 -12.81 3.28
CA ARG A 164 -1.66 -13.43 2.54
C ARG A 164 -2.43 -12.41 1.71
N HIS A 165 -2.76 -11.27 2.30
CA HIS A 165 -3.47 -10.20 1.62
C HIS A 165 -2.69 -9.70 0.39
N ASP A 166 -1.41 -9.39 0.55
CA ASP A 166 -0.55 -8.91 -0.52
C ASP A 166 -0.39 -9.96 -1.64
N HIS A 167 -0.28 -11.24 -1.28
CA HIS A 167 -0.28 -12.33 -2.26
C HIS A 167 -1.61 -12.45 -3.02
N GLU A 168 -2.75 -12.29 -2.34
CA GLU A 168 -4.05 -12.28 -2.99
C GLU A 168 -4.21 -11.08 -3.94
N GLU A 169 -3.78 -9.88 -3.53
CA GLU A 169 -3.81 -8.69 -4.37
C GLU A 169 -2.90 -8.84 -5.59
N TYR A 170 -1.68 -9.33 -5.39
CA TYR A 170 -0.75 -9.63 -6.47
C TYR A 170 -1.35 -10.64 -7.45
N ASN A 171 -1.94 -11.72 -6.97
CA ASN A 171 -2.59 -12.73 -7.83
C ASN A 171 -3.78 -12.14 -8.60
N LYS A 172 -4.62 -11.32 -7.95
CA LYS A 172 -5.73 -10.62 -8.62
C LYS A 172 -5.21 -9.69 -9.72
N LEU A 173 -4.15 -8.93 -9.45
CA LEU A 173 -3.53 -8.05 -10.44
C LEU A 173 -2.92 -8.85 -11.60
N LYS A 174 -2.20 -9.92 -11.29
CA LYS A 174 -1.60 -10.82 -12.27
C LYS A 174 -2.66 -11.39 -13.21
N ILE A 175 -3.76 -11.94 -12.68
CA ILE A 175 -4.86 -12.48 -13.49
C ILE A 175 -5.45 -11.39 -14.40
N LYS A 176 -5.65 -10.16 -13.91
CA LYS A 176 -6.14 -9.05 -14.75
C LYS A 176 -5.18 -8.73 -15.90
N LEU A 177 -3.88 -8.63 -15.61
CA LEU A 177 -2.88 -8.35 -16.63
C LEU A 177 -2.77 -9.48 -17.66
N GLU A 178 -2.86 -10.75 -17.22
CA GLU A 178 -2.89 -11.91 -18.12
C GLU A 178 -4.14 -11.85 -19.03
N GLN A 179 -5.32 -11.53 -18.49
CA GLN A 179 -6.55 -11.34 -19.27
C GLN A 179 -6.46 -10.18 -20.28
N ASP A 180 -5.84 -9.07 -19.87
CA ASP A 180 -5.63 -7.92 -20.77
C ASP A 180 -4.67 -8.30 -21.91
N ILE A 181 -3.60 -9.06 -21.62
CA ILE A 181 -2.68 -9.59 -22.63
C ILE A 181 -3.42 -10.51 -23.61
N GLU A 182 -4.18 -11.49 -23.12
CA GLU A 182 -4.97 -12.40 -23.96
C GLU A 182 -5.94 -11.63 -24.88
N THR A 183 -6.59 -10.59 -24.34
CA THR A 183 -7.52 -9.75 -25.12
C THR A 183 -6.79 -8.97 -26.21
N LEU A 184 -5.61 -8.41 -25.92
CA LEU A 184 -4.80 -7.68 -26.89
C LEU A 184 -4.24 -8.61 -27.97
N GLU A 185 -3.82 -9.82 -27.59
CA GLU A 185 -3.37 -10.85 -28.54
C GLU A 185 -4.51 -11.23 -29.50
N GLN A 186 -5.72 -11.47 -28.99
CA GLN A 186 -6.88 -11.75 -29.82
C GLN A 186 -7.18 -10.58 -30.79
N GLN A 187 -7.15 -9.33 -30.31
CA GLN A 187 -7.34 -8.16 -31.17
C GLN A 187 -6.25 -8.03 -32.25
N LEU A 188 -5.01 -8.37 -31.92
CA LEU A 188 -3.89 -8.38 -32.87
C LEU A 188 -4.07 -9.46 -33.94
N GLU A 189 -4.50 -10.67 -33.57
CA GLU A 189 -4.80 -11.75 -34.51
C GLU A 189 -5.98 -11.40 -35.43
N GLU A 190 -7.05 -10.84 -34.87
CA GLU A 190 -8.20 -10.33 -35.65
C GLU A 190 -7.73 -9.26 -36.65
N MET A 191 -6.93 -8.30 -36.19
CA MET A 191 -6.35 -7.25 -37.02
C MET A 191 -5.50 -7.88 -38.13
N HIS A 192 -4.56 -8.77 -37.81
CA HIS A 192 -3.74 -9.48 -38.78
C HIS A 192 -4.57 -10.21 -39.84
N ALA A 193 -5.62 -10.94 -39.44
CA ALA A 193 -6.52 -11.61 -40.36
C ALA A 193 -7.25 -10.63 -41.29
N THR A 194 -7.73 -9.48 -40.77
CA THR A 194 -8.36 -8.45 -41.62
C THR A 194 -7.37 -7.82 -42.60
N TYR A 195 -6.12 -7.56 -42.20
CA TYR A 195 -5.09 -7.04 -43.10
C TYR A 195 -4.72 -8.05 -44.18
N GLN A 196 -4.58 -9.34 -43.82
CA GLN A 196 -4.32 -10.39 -44.79
C GLN A 196 -5.44 -10.46 -45.83
N LEU A 197 -6.70 -10.49 -45.37
CA LEU A 197 -7.86 -10.51 -46.27
C LEU A 197 -7.92 -9.27 -47.18
N ASN A 198 -7.63 -8.08 -46.63
CA ASN A 198 -7.60 -6.84 -47.42
C ASN A 198 -6.46 -6.83 -48.43
N THR A 199 -5.30 -7.39 -48.07
CA THR A 199 -4.16 -7.56 -48.98
C THR A 199 -4.54 -8.48 -50.14
N GLU A 200 -5.12 -9.64 -49.86
CA GLU A 200 -5.61 -10.58 -50.87
C GLU A 200 -6.68 -9.95 -51.78
N LYS A 201 -7.63 -9.19 -51.20
CA LYS A 201 -8.64 -8.44 -51.98
C LYS A 201 -8.00 -7.39 -52.88
N LEU A 202 -6.99 -6.66 -52.39
CA LEU A 202 -6.30 -5.64 -53.17
C LEU A 202 -5.49 -6.27 -54.30
N GLU A 203 -4.79 -7.36 -54.04
CA GLU A 203 -4.07 -8.13 -55.06
C GLU A 203 -5.01 -8.67 -56.15
N TYR A 204 -6.19 -9.18 -55.74
CA TYR A 204 -7.21 -9.63 -56.68
C TYR A 204 -7.71 -8.47 -57.54
N ASN A 205 -8.09 -7.34 -56.93
CA ASN A 205 -8.53 -6.15 -57.66
C ASN A 205 -7.45 -5.63 -58.63
N TYR A 206 -6.20 -5.63 -58.19
CA TYR A 206 -5.06 -5.25 -59.01
C TYR A 206 -4.88 -6.18 -60.23
N ARG A 207 -5.00 -7.50 -60.03
CA ARG A 207 -4.96 -8.49 -61.11
C ARG A 207 -6.08 -8.25 -62.13
N VAL A 208 -7.32 -8.09 -61.65
CA VAL A 208 -8.49 -7.81 -62.51
C VAL A 208 -8.33 -6.50 -63.31
N LEU A 209 -7.86 -5.44 -62.67
CA LEU A 209 -7.62 -4.15 -63.35
C LEU A 209 -6.50 -4.25 -64.38
N THR A 210 -5.43 -4.96 -64.05
CA THR A 210 -4.31 -5.21 -64.97
C THR A 210 -4.77 -6.00 -66.20
N GLU A 211 -5.54 -7.07 -66.00
CA GLU A 211 -6.10 -7.89 -67.07
C GLU A 211 -7.07 -7.08 -67.94
N ARG A 212 -8.00 -6.34 -67.33
CA ARG A 212 -8.90 -5.43 -68.05
C ARG A 212 -8.15 -4.37 -68.83
N ASN A 213 -7.07 -3.80 -68.28
CA ASN A 213 -6.26 -2.81 -68.98
C ASN A 213 -5.49 -3.44 -70.17
N SER A 214 -5.01 -4.67 -70.01
CA SER A 214 -4.41 -5.46 -71.10
C SER A 214 -5.41 -5.71 -72.23
N GLU A 215 -6.62 -6.18 -71.88
CA GLU A 215 -7.71 -6.37 -72.85
C GLU A 215 -8.10 -5.06 -73.53
N ASN A 216 -8.27 -3.98 -72.77
CA ASN A 216 -8.66 -2.68 -73.30
C ASN A 216 -7.55 -2.06 -74.19
N ASN A 217 -6.27 -2.29 -73.86
CA ASN A 217 -5.16 -1.93 -74.73
C ASN A 217 -5.15 -2.75 -76.02
N SER A 218 -5.47 -4.05 -75.95
CA SER A 218 -5.62 -4.91 -77.12
C SER A 218 -6.75 -4.43 -78.02
N THR A 219 -7.95 -4.16 -77.48
CA THR A 219 -9.10 -3.63 -78.24
C THR A 219 -8.81 -2.23 -78.80
N MET A 220 -8.19 -1.33 -78.03
CA MET A 220 -7.76 -0.02 -78.51
C MET A 220 -6.78 -0.14 -79.67
N THR A 221 -5.82 -1.06 -79.59
CA THR A 221 -4.86 -1.32 -80.68
C THR A 221 -5.58 -1.83 -81.93
N GLN A 222 -6.55 -2.74 -81.78
CA GLN A 222 -7.38 -3.24 -82.89
C GLN A 222 -8.22 -2.12 -83.51
N LEU A 223 -8.88 -1.28 -82.70
CA LEU A 223 -9.68 -0.16 -83.16
C LEU A 223 -8.83 0.90 -83.87
N LYS A 224 -7.64 1.23 -83.35
CA LYS A 224 -6.67 2.13 -84.04
C LYS A 224 -6.26 1.58 -85.40
N ARG A 225 -5.95 0.28 -85.49
CA ARG A 225 -5.65 -0.38 -86.79
C ARG A 225 -6.83 -0.27 -87.75
N LYS A 226 -8.06 -0.52 -87.29
CA LYS A 226 -9.27 -0.39 -88.11
C LYS A 226 -9.52 1.06 -88.54
N GLN A 227 -9.33 2.02 -87.64
CA GLN A 227 -9.46 3.45 -87.92
C GLN A 227 -8.46 3.90 -88.99
N ASN A 228 -7.21 3.47 -88.91
CA ASN A 228 -6.19 3.80 -89.91
C ASN A 228 -6.54 3.22 -91.29
N ARG A 229 -6.98 1.95 -91.35
CA ARG A 229 -7.49 1.36 -92.61
C ARG A 229 -8.66 2.16 -93.18
N LEU A 230 -9.62 2.55 -92.34
CA LEU A 230 -10.76 3.37 -92.79
C LEU A 230 -10.32 4.76 -93.28
N LYS A 231 -9.37 5.41 -92.58
CA LYS A 231 -8.79 6.69 -93.02
C LYS A 231 -8.08 6.57 -94.37
N GLU A 232 -7.31 5.51 -94.58
CA GLU A 232 -6.67 5.21 -95.88
C GLU A 232 -7.73 5.02 -96.97
N THR A 233 -8.75 4.17 -96.73
CA THR A 233 -9.84 3.98 -97.71
C THR A 233 -10.59 5.27 -98.01
N LEU A 234 -10.88 6.10 -97.01
CA LEU A 234 -11.52 7.40 -97.18
C LEU A 234 -10.64 8.33 -98.03
N SER A 235 -9.35 8.40 -97.73
CA SER A 235 -8.40 9.23 -98.49
C SER A 235 -8.33 8.80 -99.95
N THR A 236 -8.24 7.50 -100.22
CA THR A 236 -8.26 6.99 -101.61
C THR A 236 -9.58 7.27 -102.32
N LEU A 237 -10.72 7.16 -101.63
CA LEU A 237 -12.04 7.46 -102.19
C LEU A 237 -12.20 8.97 -102.46
N GLN A 238 -11.76 9.82 -101.54
CA GLN A 238 -11.73 11.27 -101.71
C GLN A 238 -10.86 11.67 -102.91
N GLN A 239 -9.69 11.04 -103.07
CA GLN A 239 -8.83 11.27 -104.24
C GLN A 239 -9.52 10.86 -105.53
N ARG A 240 -10.08 9.64 -105.60
CA ARG A 240 -10.85 9.17 -106.77
C ARG A 240 -12.03 10.09 -107.11
N TYR A 241 -12.74 10.56 -106.09
CA TYR A 241 -13.87 11.48 -106.26
C TYR A 241 -13.42 12.83 -106.81
N ARG A 242 -12.33 13.41 -106.29
CA ARG A 242 -11.73 14.65 -106.84
C ARG A 242 -11.29 14.48 -108.29
N GLU A 243 -10.65 13.36 -108.62
CA GLU A 243 -10.26 13.05 -110.01
C GLU A 243 -11.47 12.88 -110.93
N MET A 244 -12.56 12.29 -110.43
CA MET A 244 -13.82 12.21 -111.16
C MET A 244 -14.47 13.58 -111.35
N ASP A 245 -14.58 14.40 -110.30
CA ASP A 245 -15.18 15.74 -110.37
C ASP A 245 -14.44 16.63 -111.38
N VAL A 246 -13.10 16.60 -111.37
CA VAL A 246 -12.29 17.33 -112.36
C VAL A 246 -12.54 16.82 -113.79
N ARG A 247 -12.67 15.49 -113.99
CA ARG A 247 -12.98 14.92 -115.32
C ARG A 247 -14.38 15.32 -115.81
N GLU A 248 -15.39 15.24 -114.96
CA GLU A 248 -16.76 15.58 -115.32
C GLU A 248 -16.94 17.09 -115.54
N ARG A 249 -16.25 17.95 -114.77
CA ARG A 249 -16.21 19.39 -115.05
C ARG A 249 -15.62 19.69 -116.42
N LYS A 250 -14.48 19.07 -116.78
CA LYS A 250 -13.88 19.22 -118.11
C LYS A 250 -14.83 18.81 -119.24
N LYS A 251 -15.49 17.64 -119.11
CA LYS A 251 -16.49 17.21 -120.09
C LYS A 251 -17.66 18.18 -120.20
N ASN A 252 -18.12 18.73 -119.08
CA ASN A 252 -19.22 19.68 -119.08
C ASN A 252 -18.83 21.01 -119.75
N ASP A 253 -17.61 21.49 -119.51
CA ASP A 253 -17.07 22.66 -120.19
C ASP A 253 -16.98 22.43 -121.71
N GLU A 254 -16.44 21.29 -122.15
CA GLU A 254 -16.38 20.87 -123.56
C GLU A 254 -17.77 20.82 -124.21
N LEU A 255 -18.74 20.15 -123.56
CA LEU A 255 -20.13 20.07 -124.04
C LEU A 255 -20.81 21.44 -124.09
N THR A 256 -20.50 22.35 -123.17
CA THR A 256 -21.07 23.70 -123.14
C THR A 256 -20.51 24.56 -124.28
N GLU A 257 -19.22 24.42 -124.60
CA GLU A 257 -18.63 25.08 -125.77
C GLU A 257 -19.24 24.57 -127.08
N ASP A 258 -19.38 23.25 -127.22
CA ASP A 258 -20.02 22.63 -128.39
C ASP A 258 -21.48 23.07 -128.52
N TYR A 259 -22.23 23.12 -127.42
CA TYR A 259 -23.61 23.62 -127.40
C TYR A 259 -23.70 25.09 -127.83
N ARG A 260 -22.81 25.96 -127.33
CA ARG A 260 -22.74 27.38 -127.78
C ARG A 260 -22.44 27.47 -129.28
N ARG A 261 -21.51 26.65 -129.78
CA ARG A 261 -21.13 26.62 -131.19
C ARG A 261 -22.31 26.20 -132.09
N MET A 262 -23.02 25.13 -131.72
CA MET A 262 -24.21 24.67 -132.43
C MET A 262 -25.35 25.69 -132.38
N THR A 263 -25.59 26.33 -131.23
CA THR A 263 -26.62 27.37 -131.10
C THR A 263 -26.33 28.57 -132.01
N LYS A 264 -25.06 28.98 -132.13
CA LYS A 264 -24.65 30.06 -133.04
C LYS A 264 -24.86 29.68 -134.51
N GLN A 265 -24.58 28.43 -134.88
CA GLN A 265 -24.86 27.91 -136.23
C GLN A 265 -26.38 27.86 -136.52
N TYR A 266 -27.18 27.41 -135.55
CA TYR A 266 -28.65 27.36 -135.65
C TYR A 266 -29.25 28.75 -135.86
N ASN A 267 -28.86 29.75 -135.07
CA ASN A 267 -29.36 31.13 -135.21
C ASN A 267 -29.01 31.74 -136.58
N ASN A 268 -27.80 31.48 -137.09
CA ASN A 268 -27.40 31.92 -138.44
C ASN A 268 -28.23 31.24 -139.54
N LEU A 269 -28.57 29.96 -139.37
CA LEU A 269 -29.42 29.24 -140.31
C LEU A 269 -30.86 29.76 -140.30
N GLN A 270 -31.41 30.04 -139.11
CA GLN A 270 -32.76 30.60 -138.96
C GLN A 270 -32.87 32.00 -139.58
N ALA A 271 -31.84 32.84 -139.45
CA ALA A 271 -31.78 34.14 -140.12
C ALA A 271 -31.76 34.00 -141.66
N LYS A 272 -31.02 33.03 -142.20
CA LYS A 272 -31.01 32.74 -143.64
C LYS A 272 -32.37 32.23 -144.14
N PHE A 273 -33.04 31.36 -143.37
CA PHE A 273 -34.37 30.85 -143.71
C PHE A 273 -35.42 31.96 -143.80
N LYS A 274 -35.48 32.87 -142.81
CA LYS A 274 -36.41 34.01 -142.84
C LYS A 274 -36.20 34.92 -144.04
N ALA A 275 -34.94 35.18 -144.42
CA ALA A 275 -34.64 36.00 -145.59
C ALA A 275 -35.11 35.33 -146.90
N ALA A 276 -34.95 34.01 -147.03
CA ALA A 276 -35.43 33.25 -148.18
C ALA A 276 -36.96 33.24 -148.28
N GLU A 277 -37.66 33.04 -147.16
CA GLU A 277 -39.12 32.99 -147.11
C GLU A 277 -39.77 34.32 -147.52
N THR A 278 -39.19 35.45 -147.10
CA THR A 278 -39.64 36.79 -147.54
C THR A 278 -39.38 37.06 -149.02
N PHE A 279 -38.33 36.46 -149.60
CA PHE A 279 -38.01 36.62 -151.02
C PHE A 279 -38.95 35.78 -151.90
N ASP A 280 -39.19 34.52 -151.53
CA ASP A 280 -40.05 33.61 -152.29
C ASP A 280 -41.52 34.04 -152.28
N LYS A 281 -42.03 34.55 -151.15
CA LYS A 281 -43.43 35.02 -151.06
C LYS A 281 -43.71 36.20 -151.99
N LYS A 282 -42.76 37.14 -152.09
CA LYS A 282 -42.87 38.30 -152.98
C LYS A 282 -42.87 37.90 -154.44
N ARG A 283 -42.04 36.90 -154.80
CA ARG A 283 -41.97 36.36 -156.16
C ARG A 283 -43.23 35.59 -156.56
N TYR A 284 -43.90 34.92 -155.61
CA TYR A 284 -45.14 34.18 -155.87
C TYR A 284 -46.33 35.13 -156.12
N GLU A 285 -46.48 36.19 -155.34
CA GLU A 285 -47.54 37.20 -155.52
C GLU A 285 -47.45 37.90 -156.89
N ASP A 286 -46.24 38.25 -157.34
CA ASP A 286 -46.03 38.87 -158.66
C ASP A 286 -46.35 37.91 -159.84
N LEU A 287 -46.12 36.60 -159.67
CA LEU A 287 -46.40 35.58 -160.71
C LEU A 287 -47.89 35.20 -160.78
N TRP A 288 -48.59 35.16 -159.65
CA TRP A 288 -50.00 34.80 -159.60
C TRP A 288 -50.88 35.83 -160.30
N GLY A 289 -50.64 37.13 -160.08
CA GLY A 289 -51.40 38.19 -160.73
C GLY A 289 -51.23 38.24 -162.26
N LEU A 290 -50.08 37.79 -162.78
CA LEU A 290 -49.83 37.77 -164.23
C LEU A 290 -50.63 36.65 -164.93
N HIS A 291 -50.70 35.46 -164.32
CA HIS A 291 -51.37 34.31 -164.93
C HIS A 291 -52.91 34.38 -164.87
N GLU A 292 -53.49 35.01 -163.84
CA GLU A 292 -54.94 35.19 -163.73
C GLU A 292 -55.51 36.07 -164.86
N SER A 293 -54.75 37.11 -165.23
CA SER A 293 -55.03 37.99 -166.38
C SER A 293 -55.00 37.23 -167.72
N GLU A 294 -54.02 36.35 -167.93
CA GLU A 294 -53.86 35.61 -169.19
C GLU A 294 -54.94 34.53 -169.40
N VAL A 295 -55.36 33.84 -168.33
CA VAL A 295 -56.38 32.78 -168.41
C VAL A 295 -57.76 33.36 -168.70
N SER A 296 -58.10 34.51 -168.09
CA SER A 296 -59.38 35.20 -168.35
C SER A 296 -59.53 35.59 -169.82
N ALA A 297 -58.45 36.08 -170.44
CA ALA A 297 -58.43 36.45 -171.87
C ALA A 297 -58.57 35.24 -172.83
N LEU A 298 -58.14 34.04 -172.40
CA LEU A 298 -58.27 32.80 -173.17
C LEU A 298 -59.69 32.20 -173.08
N VAL A 299 -60.33 32.29 -171.91
CA VAL A 299 -61.72 31.83 -171.70
C VAL A 299 -62.70 32.62 -172.59
N ASP A 300 -62.52 33.94 -172.69
CA ASP A 300 -63.35 34.77 -173.57
C ASP A 300 -63.23 34.39 -175.05
N LYS A 301 -62.02 34.05 -175.53
CA LYS A 301 -61.80 33.59 -176.91
C LYS A 301 -62.46 32.24 -177.21
N VAL A 302 -62.46 31.32 -176.24
CA VAL A 302 -63.10 30.00 -176.39
C VAL A 302 -64.62 30.13 -176.37
N LEU A 303 -65.18 30.99 -175.52
CA LEU A 303 -66.63 31.27 -175.51
C LEU A 303 -67.09 31.92 -176.83
N GLN A 304 -66.26 32.79 -177.42
CA GLN A 304 -66.53 33.37 -178.73
C GLN A 304 -66.46 32.33 -179.86
N ALA A 305 -65.51 31.41 -179.82
CA ALA A 305 -65.42 30.31 -180.78
C ALA A 305 -66.61 29.34 -180.66
N ASP A 306 -67.04 29.02 -179.45
CA ASP A 306 -68.18 28.14 -179.18
C ASP A 306 -69.51 28.76 -179.66
N TYR A 307 -69.69 30.08 -179.48
CA TYR A 307 -70.83 30.83 -180.04
C TYR A 307 -70.88 30.75 -181.58
N ILE A 308 -69.74 30.94 -182.26
CA ILE A 308 -69.68 30.95 -183.73
C ILE A 308 -69.97 29.55 -184.30
N ILE A 309 -69.41 28.49 -183.69
CA ILE A 309 -69.60 27.10 -184.15
C ILE A 309 -71.08 26.68 -184.01
N SER A 310 -71.67 26.95 -182.86
CA SER A 310 -73.03 26.52 -182.55
C SER A 310 -74.10 27.26 -183.36
N THR A 311 -73.88 28.53 -183.71
CA THR A 311 -74.84 29.31 -184.52
C THR A 311 -74.68 29.17 -186.03
N GLN A 312 -73.45 29.11 -186.59
CA GLN A 312 -73.28 29.13 -188.05
C GLN A 312 -73.25 27.75 -188.73
N GLN A 313 -72.85 26.67 -188.03
CA GLN A 313 -72.75 25.34 -188.64
C GLN A 313 -73.89 24.37 -188.29
N LEU A 314 -74.58 24.55 -187.14
CA LEU A 314 -75.47 23.52 -186.58
C LEU A 314 -76.94 23.95 -186.41
N GLY A 315 -77.27 25.24 -186.55
CA GLY A 315 -78.66 25.72 -186.49
C GLY A 315 -79.36 25.54 -185.13
N TRP A 316 -78.61 25.38 -184.04
CA TRP A 316 -79.14 25.24 -182.67
C TRP A 316 -79.05 26.55 -181.88
N GLN A 317 -79.96 26.76 -180.93
CA GLN A 317 -79.91 27.92 -180.01
C GLN A 317 -78.80 27.73 -178.97
N TRP A 318 -77.78 28.59 -179.00
CA TRP A 318 -76.67 28.61 -178.03
C TRP A 318 -77.03 29.35 -176.73
N ARG A 319 -76.55 28.85 -175.58
CA ARG A 319 -76.63 29.51 -174.25
C ARG A 319 -75.26 29.44 -173.57
N ALA A 320 -74.80 30.58 -173.04
CA ALA A 320 -73.52 30.70 -172.34
C ALA A 320 -73.52 30.00 -170.96
N PRO A 321 -72.42 29.32 -170.54
CA PRO A 321 -72.25 28.75 -169.20
C PRO A 321 -72.07 29.79 -168.09
N ASN A 322 -72.45 29.43 -166.86
CA ASN A 322 -72.40 30.28 -165.67
C ASN A 322 -70.95 30.41 -165.14
N LEU A 323 -70.39 31.62 -165.14
CA LEU A 323 -68.96 31.91 -164.90
C LEU A 323 -68.55 31.99 -163.41
N ASP A 324 -69.50 31.97 -162.46
CA ASP A 324 -69.21 32.01 -161.01
C ASP A 324 -68.53 30.75 -160.46
N LEU A 325 -68.39 29.68 -161.25
CA LEU A 325 -67.67 28.46 -160.86
C LEU A 325 -66.14 28.54 -161.06
N LEU A 326 -65.62 29.59 -161.71
CA LEU A 326 -64.19 29.74 -162.04
C LEU A 326 -63.43 30.71 -161.12
N ALA A 327 -64.10 31.41 -160.20
CA ALA A 327 -63.48 32.30 -159.21
C ALA A 327 -63.24 31.61 -157.84
N GLY A 328 -62.95 30.31 -157.84
CA GLY A 328 -62.74 29.53 -156.62
C GLY A 328 -61.30 29.04 -156.49
N GLY A 329 -60.47 29.77 -155.76
CA GLY A 329 -59.17 29.24 -155.30
C GLY A 329 -58.07 30.27 -155.04
N GLY A 330 -58.22 31.05 -153.96
CA GLY A 330 -57.13 31.83 -153.36
C GLY A 330 -57.30 31.79 -151.83
N ALA A 331 -56.31 31.19 -151.16
CA ALA A 331 -56.27 30.79 -149.76
C ALA A 331 -56.33 31.94 -148.74
#